data_AF-A0AB36GB84-F1
#
_entry.id   AF-A0AB36GB84-F1
#
_cell.length_a   1.000
_cell.length_b   1.000
_cell.length_c   1.000
_cell.angle_alpha   90.00
_cell.angle_beta   90.00
_cell.angle_gamma   90.00
#
_symmetry.space_group_name_H-M   'P 1'
#
loop_
_entity.id
_entity.type
_entity.pdbx_description
1 polymer ?
#
loop_
_entity_poly.entity_id
_entity_poly.type
_entity_poly.pdbx_seq_one_letter_code
_entity_poly.pdbx_strand_id
1 'polypeptide(L)' 'MSKFAYYTITPQPEKNPVAYIFRLFSETCGTMDCLETKAFPIRNPNNPQITYGEADLYGQLSVSALMAEVQS' A
#
# COMPACT_ATOMS: atom_id res chain seq x y z
N MET A 1 13.36 -17.36 -9.72
CA MET A 1 12.35 -17.44 -8.66
C MET A 1 11.32 -16.36 -8.93
N SER A 2 10.03 -16.69 -8.90
CA SER A 2 8.97 -15.67 -9.07
C SER A 2 8.87 -14.86 -7.79
N LYS A 3 9.15 -13.56 -7.87
CA LYS A 3 8.92 -12.60 -6.79
C LYS A 3 7.71 -11.76 -7.19
N PHE A 4 6.70 -11.72 -6.34
CA PHE A 4 5.53 -10.86 -6.51
C PHE A 4 5.58 -9.74 -5.48
N ALA A 5 5.08 -8.58 -5.87
CA ALA A 5 4.93 -7.44 -4.98
C ALA A 5 3.51 -6.89 -5.15
N TYR A 6 2.83 -6.64 -4.03
CA TYR A 6 1.49 -6.07 -4.03
C TYR A 6 1.27 -5.28 -2.75
N TYR A 7 0.25 -4.43 -2.74
CA TYR A 7 -0.12 -3.66 -1.57
C TYR A 7 -1.62 -3.74 -1.29
N THR A 8 -1.98 -3.40 -0.05
CA THR A 8 -3.38 -3.23 0.36
C THR A 8 -3.56 -1.87 1.00
N ILE A 9 -4.77 -1.32 0.87
CA ILE A 9 -5.16 -0.05 1.50
C ILE A 9 -6.49 -0.30 2.20
N THR A 10 -6.48 -0.27 3.53
CA THR A 10 -7.68 -0.52 4.34
C THR A 10 -8.08 0.74 5.11
N PRO A 11 -9.35 1.18 5.05
CA PRO A 11 -9.84 2.27 5.90
C PRO A 11 -9.74 1.90 7.39
N GLN A 12 -9.33 2.84 8.24
CA GLN A 12 -9.30 2.66 9.69
C GLN A 12 -9.90 3.87 10.42
N PRO A 13 -11.00 3.68 11.18
CA PRO A 13 -11.88 2.51 11.17
C PRO A 13 -12.60 2.33 9.81
N GLU A 14 -13.24 1.18 9.61
CA GLU A 14 -13.97 0.87 8.36
C GLU A 14 -15.11 1.86 8.08
N LYS A 15 -15.80 2.32 9.15
CA LYS A 15 -16.86 3.34 9.08
C LYS A 15 -16.33 4.67 9.57
N ASN A 16 -16.50 5.73 8.79
CA ASN A 16 -15.95 7.07 9.06
C ASN A 16 -14.42 7.01 9.30
N PRO A 17 -13.65 6.58 8.29
CA PRO A 17 -12.21 6.43 8.43
C PRO A 17 -11.55 7.74 8.81
N VAL A 18 -10.54 7.66 9.68
CA VAL A 18 -9.65 8.78 10.01
C VAL A 18 -8.30 8.65 9.31
N ALA A 19 -8.01 7.47 8.77
CA ALA A 19 -6.85 7.19 7.95
C ALA A 19 -7.10 6.01 7.03
N TYR A 20 -6.26 5.88 6.00
CA TYR A 20 -6.05 4.64 5.27
C TYR A 20 -4.76 3.99 5.71
N ILE A 21 -4.79 2.70 6.01
CA ILE A 21 -3.63 1.90 6.36
C ILE A 21 -3.15 1.20 5.11
N PHE A 22 -1.99 1.63 4.63
CA PHE A 22 -1.25 1.02 3.55
C PHE A 22 -0.36 -0.10 4.09
N ARG A 23 -0.30 -1.23 3.38
CA ARG A 23 0.64 -2.33 3.66
C ARG A 23 1.23 -2.84 2.36
N LEU A 24 2.55 -2.93 2.29
CA LEU A 24 3.29 -3.48 1.15
C LEU A 24 3.74 -4.90 1.48
N PHE A 25 3.54 -5.82 0.54
CA PHE A 25 3.92 -7.22 0.66
C PHE A 25 4.86 -7.62 -0.47
N SER A 26 5.81 -8.51 -0.14
CA SER A 26 6.53 -9.30 -1.13
C SER A 26 6.27 -10.77 -0.91
N GLU A 27 6.08 -11.50 -1.99
CA GLU A 27 5.95 -12.95 -1.97
C GLU A 27 7.11 -13.59 -2.72
N THR A 28 7.85 -14.47 -2.04
CA THR A 28 8.94 -15.26 -2.63
C THR A 28 8.80 -16.72 -2.21
N CYS A 29 8.69 -17.62 -3.18
CA CYS A 29 8.63 -19.07 -2.93
C CYS A 29 7.54 -19.49 -1.92
N GLY A 30 6.38 -18.82 -1.93
CA GLY A 30 5.26 -19.10 -1.02
C GLY A 30 5.37 -18.48 0.37
N THR A 31 6.45 -17.74 0.66
CA THR A 31 6.57 -16.91 1.87
C THR A 31 6.13 -15.48 1.55
N MET A 32 5.22 -14.95 2.37
CA MET A 32 4.70 -13.59 2.27
C MET A 32 5.29 -12.74 3.40
N ASP A 33 6.04 -11.72 3.04
CA ASP A 33 6.62 -10.76 3.98
C ASP A 33 5.90 -9.40 3.86
N CYS A 34 5.49 -8.84 4.99
CA CYS A 34 5.01 -7.45 5.06
C CYS A 34 6.22 -6.52 5.19
N LEU A 35 6.55 -5.81 4.12
CA LEU A 35 7.74 -4.97 4.04
C LEU A 35 7.54 -3.60 4.68
N GLU A 36 6.35 -3.04 4.55
CA GLU A 36 6.02 -1.71 5.07
C GLU A 36 4.57 -1.67 5.54
N THR A 37 4.33 -0.97 6.66
CA THR A 37 2.99 -0.54 7.07
C THR A 37 3.02 0.96 7.32
N LYS A 38 2.11 1.70 6.68
CA LYS A 38 2.08 3.16 6.71
C LYS A 38 0.65 3.68 6.83
N ALA A 39 0.46 4.72 7.64
CA ALA A 39 -0.82 5.41 7.74
C ALA A 39 -0.85 6.63 6.81
N PHE A 40 -1.97 6.81 6.13
CA PHE A 40 -2.31 8.00 5.35
C PHE A 40 -3.51 8.68 6.03
N PRO A 41 -3.29 9.68 6.90
CA PRO A 41 -4.36 10.34 7.64
C PRO A 41 -5.28 11.13 6.71
N ILE A 42 -6.59 11.00 6.89
CA ILE A 42 -7.58 11.78 6.14
C ILE A 42 -7.56 13.21 6.67
N ARG A 43 -7.13 14.14 5.81
CA ARG A 43 -7.01 15.56 6.14
C ARG A 43 -8.32 16.33 5.90
N ASN A 44 -9.14 15.83 4.98
CA ASN A 44 -10.44 16.39 4.66
C ASN A 44 -11.52 15.30 4.77
N PRO A 45 -12.29 15.25 5.87
CA PRO A 45 -13.35 14.26 6.06
C PRO A 45 -14.44 14.27 4.97
N ASN A 46 -14.63 15.41 4.28
CA ASN A 46 -15.61 15.53 3.20
C ASN A 46 -15.10 14.97 1.86
N ASN A 47 -13.80 14.68 1.76
CA ASN A 47 -13.21 14.11 0.56
C ASN A 47 -12.08 13.11 0.92
N PRO A 48 -12.43 11.96 1.53
CA PRO A 48 -11.46 10.94 1.91
C PRO A 48 -10.80 10.28 0.69
N GLN A 49 -11.43 10.35 -0.48
CA GLN A 49 -10.90 9.75 -1.71
C GLN A 49 -9.52 10.32 -2.06
N ILE A 50 -9.27 11.61 -1.83
CA ILE A 50 -7.95 12.22 -2.10
C ILE A 50 -6.85 11.47 -1.34
N THR A 51 -7.07 11.21 -0.06
CA THR A 51 -6.11 10.47 0.78
C THR A 51 -5.96 9.01 0.33
N TYR A 52 -7.04 8.37 -0.15
CA TYR A 52 -6.94 7.05 -0.76
C TYR A 52 -6.09 7.09 -2.05
N GLY A 53 -6.31 8.07 -2.92
CA GLY A 53 -5.55 8.24 -4.15
C GLY A 53 -4.05 8.49 -3.91
N GLU A 54 -3.70 9.24 -2.86
CA GLU A 54 -2.31 9.40 -2.42
C GLU A 54 -1.69 8.06 -1.98
N ALA A 55 -2.42 7.27 -1.20
CA ALA A 55 -1.98 5.95 -0.76
C ALA A 55 -1.86 4.95 -1.93
N ASP A 56 -2.77 5.02 -2.90
CA ASP A 56 -2.79 4.17 -4.09
C ASP A 56 -1.62 4.46 -5.01
N LEU A 57 -1.38 5.75 -5.33
CA LEU A 57 -0.22 6.16 -6.12
C LEU A 57 1.10 5.75 -5.45
N TYR A 58 1.20 5.93 -4.13
CA TYR A 58 2.36 5.46 -3.36
C TYR A 58 2.56 3.95 -3.53
N GLY A 59 1.49 3.16 -3.41
CA GLY A 59 1.54 1.72 -3.61
C GLY A 59 2.01 1.29 -5.00
N GLN A 60 1.47 1.93 -6.06
CA GLN A 60 1.86 1.65 -7.44
C GLN A 60 3.35 1.92 -7.66
N LEU A 61 3.86 3.06 -7.17
CA LEU A 61 5.28 3.41 -7.28
C LEU A 61 6.16 2.45 -6.48
N SER A 62 5.77 2.10 -5.26
CA SER A 62 6.52 1.17 -4.41
C SER A 62 6.62 -0.23 -5.02
N VAL A 63 5.52 -0.77 -5.57
CA VAL A 63 5.54 -2.06 -6.28
C VAL A 63 6.41 -1.96 -7.53
N SER A 64 6.27 -0.90 -8.33
CA SER A 64 7.09 -0.72 -9.54
C SER A 64 8.58 -0.67 -9.22
N ALA A 65 8.98 0.04 -8.17
CA ALA A 65 10.38 0.13 -7.74
C ALA A 65 10.91 -1.24 -7.29
N LEU A 66 10.16 -1.93 -6.42
CA LEU A 66 10.55 -3.24 -5.89
C LEU A 66 10.68 -4.31 -6.98
N MET A 67 9.84 -4.24 -8.02
CA MET A 67 9.90 -5.15 -9.16
C MET A 67 11.02 -4.79 -10.16
N ALA A 68 11.40 -3.51 -10.27
CA ALA A 68 12.53 -3.08 -11.10
C ALA A 68 13.88 -3.55 -10.54
N GLU A 69 14.06 -3.51 -9.22
CA GLU A 69 15.27 -4.02 -8.53
C GLU A 69 15.51 -5.52 -8.73
N VAL A 70 14.48 -6.27 -9.12
CA VAL A 70 14.58 -7.73 -9.34
C VAL A 70 15.05 -8.07 -10.75
N GLN A 71 14.99 -7.10 -11.68
CA GLN A 71 15.37 -7.29 -13.08
C GLN A 71 16.79 -6.80 -13.42
N SER A 72 17.44 -6.10 -12.49
CA SER A 72 18.85 -5.65 -12.57
C SER A 72 19.81 -6.67 -11.99
#